data_AF-A0A0C1Z4B0-F1
#
_entry.id   AF-A0A0C1Z4B0-F1
#
_cell.length_a   1.000
_cell.length_b   1.000
_cell.length_c   1.000
_cell.angle_alpha   90.00
_cell.angle_beta   90.00
_cell.angle_gamma   90.00
#
_symmetry.space_group_name_H-M   'P 1'
#
loop_
_entity.id
_entity.type
_entity.pdbx_description
1 polymer ?
#
loop_
_entity_poly.entity_id
_entity_poly.type
_entity_poly.pdbx_seq_one_letter_code
_entity_poly.pdbx_strand_id
1 'polypeptide(L)'
;MVGSLTIHELCDCGESGSVELPADGGPPIQRGRLERASRASGEEFDACVVEVLGEAPRRVGAAYLRARLGGPRWKLLGSLRRLIAAGVVERTGVTSGTRYLLRRAG
;
A
#
# COMPACT_ATOMS: atom_id res chain seq x y z
N MET A 1 19.78 10.14 -41.57
CA MET A 1 19.71 8.78 -40.98
C MET A 1 19.67 8.96 -39.48
N VAL A 2 18.49 8.85 -38.86
CA VAL A 2 18.27 9.12 -37.42
C VAL A 2 18.32 7.80 -36.69
N GLY A 3 19.22 7.70 -35.70
CA GLY A 3 19.50 6.50 -34.94
C GLY A 3 18.30 6.01 -34.12
N SER A 4 18.10 4.70 -34.15
CA SER A 4 17.13 3.97 -33.33
C SER A 4 17.63 3.88 -31.89
N LEU A 5 17.08 4.69 -30.99
CA LEU A 5 17.15 4.45 -29.55
C LEU A 5 15.90 3.68 -29.13
N THR A 6 16.03 2.46 -28.59
CA THR A 6 14.88 1.77 -27.97
C THR A 6 15.23 1.04 -26.67
N ILE A 7 14.60 1.55 -25.60
CA ILE A 7 14.28 1.01 -24.26
C ILE A 7 15.42 0.56 -23.33
N HIS A 8 16.56 0.05 -23.80
CA HIS A 8 17.59 -0.45 -22.85
C HIS A 8 18.40 0.66 -22.18
N GLU A 9 18.48 1.86 -22.78
CA GLU A 9 19.27 2.99 -22.28
C GLU A 9 18.46 4.03 -21.48
N LEU A 10 17.20 3.72 -21.09
CA LEU A 10 16.45 4.55 -20.12
C LEU A 10 16.71 4.15 -18.65
N CYS A 11 17.66 3.24 -18.41
CA CYS A 11 18.11 2.86 -17.07
C CYS A 11 19.25 3.75 -16.56
N ASP A 12 19.22 5.05 -16.84
CA ASP A 12 19.99 6.05 -16.09
C ASP A 12 19.29 7.40 -16.21
N CYS A 13 18.30 7.62 -15.35
CA CYS A 13 17.83 8.96 -15.07
C CYS A 13 17.64 9.03 -13.56
N GLY A 14 18.68 9.56 -12.91
CA GLY A 14 18.69 9.88 -11.49
C GLY A 14 17.68 10.96 -11.17
N GLU A 15 16.40 10.60 -11.15
CA GLU A 15 15.38 11.40 -10.51
C GLU A 15 15.18 10.84 -9.10
N SER A 16 15.92 11.41 -8.15
CA SER A 16 15.35 11.68 -6.82
C SER A 16 14.18 12.66 -7.01
N GLY A 17 13.16 12.23 -7.75
CA GLY A 17 11.85 12.85 -7.71
C GLY A 17 11.42 12.68 -6.26
N SER A 18 11.33 13.80 -5.55
CA SER A 18 10.52 13.86 -4.34
C SER A 18 9.13 13.45 -4.79
N VAL A 19 8.83 12.15 -4.71
CA VAL A 19 7.51 11.59 -4.99
C VAL A 19 6.60 12.37 -4.08
N GLU A 20 5.81 13.27 -4.66
CA GLU A 20 4.84 14.07 -3.92
C GLU A 20 4.03 13.10 -3.08
N LEU A 21 4.32 13.15 -1.79
CA LEU A 21 3.67 12.32 -0.81
C LEU A 21 2.20 12.69 -0.86
N PRO A 22 1.30 11.71 -1.03
CA PRO A 22 -0.13 11.97 -0.91
C PRO A 22 -0.36 12.76 0.38
N ALA A 23 -0.99 13.94 0.30
CA ALA A 23 -1.33 14.79 1.44
C ALA A 23 -2.41 14.16 2.36
N ASP A 24 -2.41 12.84 2.45
CA ASP A 24 -3.32 12.03 3.25
C ASP A 24 -2.96 12.04 4.75
N GLY A 25 -1.88 12.74 5.14
CA GLY A 25 -1.43 12.88 6.53
C GLY A 25 -0.82 11.62 7.15
N GLY A 26 -0.40 10.66 6.31
CA GLY A 26 0.26 9.43 6.74
C GLY A 26 1.77 9.48 6.59
N PRO A 27 2.52 8.56 7.22
CA PRO A 27 3.97 8.49 7.10
C PRO A 27 4.43 8.34 5.64
N PRO A 28 5.69 8.71 5.35
CA PRO A 28 6.22 8.67 4.01
C PRO A 28 6.25 7.26 3.43
N ILE A 29 6.00 7.17 2.12
CA ILE A 29 5.98 5.90 1.39
C ILE A 29 7.41 5.34 1.37
N GLN A 30 7.66 4.28 2.13
CA GLN A 30 8.98 3.65 2.23
C GLN A 30 9.18 2.64 1.09
N ARG A 31 10.11 2.91 0.17
CA ARG A 31 10.45 2.01 -0.95
C ARG A 31 10.76 0.57 -0.49
N GLY A 32 11.54 0.41 0.58
CA GLY A 32 11.85 -0.92 1.12
C GLY A 32 10.63 -1.71 1.63
N ARG A 33 9.61 -1.03 2.17
CA ARG A 33 8.34 -1.65 2.57
C ARG A 33 7.53 -2.05 1.33
N LEU A 34 7.53 -1.21 0.30
CA LEU A 34 6.91 -1.49 -0.99
C LEU A 34 7.50 -2.74 -1.66
N GLU A 35 8.82 -2.89 -1.65
CA GLU A 35 9.48 -4.08 -2.19
C GLU A 35 9.18 -5.35 -1.37
N ARG A 36 9.21 -5.25 -0.04
CA ARG A 36 8.79 -6.36 0.84
C ARG A 36 7.33 -6.75 0.60
N ALA A 37 6.40 -5.80 0.60
CA ALA A 37 4.98 -6.06 0.37
C ALA A 37 4.69 -6.56 -1.06
N SER A 38 5.49 -6.14 -2.04
CA SER A 38 5.39 -6.65 -3.42
C SER A 38 5.73 -8.14 -3.48
N ARG A 39 6.81 -8.57 -2.81
CA ARG A 39 7.27 -9.97 -2.78
C ARG A 39 6.52 -10.85 -1.77
N ALA A 40 6.07 -10.28 -0.65
CA ALA A 40 5.37 -10.98 0.41
C ALA A 40 4.00 -11.50 -0.07
N SER A 41 3.59 -12.70 0.35
CA SER A 41 2.27 -13.25 0.02
C SER A 41 1.63 -13.86 1.27
N GLY A 42 0.30 -13.93 1.28
CA GLY A 42 -0.42 -14.49 2.44
C GLY A 42 -0.20 -13.67 3.72
N GLU A 43 0.21 -14.34 4.79
CA GLU A 43 0.37 -13.78 6.14
C GLU A 43 1.45 -12.70 6.23
N GLU A 44 2.53 -12.78 5.45
CA GLU A 44 3.56 -11.75 5.42
C GLU A 44 3.04 -10.42 4.85
N PHE A 45 2.15 -10.50 3.86
CA PHE A 45 1.47 -9.33 3.33
C PHE A 45 0.44 -8.80 4.33
N ASP A 46 -0.24 -9.70 5.04
CA ASP A 46 -1.20 -9.35 6.09
C ASP A 46 -0.50 -8.58 7.23
N ALA A 47 0.71 -8.99 7.63
CA ALA A 47 1.54 -8.27 8.60
C ALA A 47 1.91 -6.86 8.12
N CYS A 48 2.33 -6.71 6.85
CA CYS A 48 2.60 -5.39 6.28
C CYS A 48 1.36 -4.48 6.29
N VAL A 49 0.18 -5.04 5.99
CA VAL A 49 -1.10 -4.30 6.03
C VAL A 49 -1.41 -3.83 7.44
N VAL A 50 -1.20 -4.68 8.44
CA VAL A 50 -1.38 -4.34 9.87
C VAL A 50 -0.43 -3.24 10.30
N GLU A 51 0.85 -3.31 9.94
CA GLU A 51 1.83 -2.25 10.23
C GLU A 51 1.35 -0.89 9.69
N VAL A 52 0.97 -0.85 8.41
CA VAL A 52 0.49 0.39 7.77
C VAL A 52 -0.80 0.91 8.39
N LEU A 53 -1.71 0.03 8.81
CA LEU A 53 -2.94 0.42 9.51
C LEU A 53 -2.68 0.88 10.95
N GLY A 54 -1.65 0.36 11.62
CA GLY A 54 -1.24 0.79 12.96
C GLY A 54 -0.53 2.14 12.96
N GLU A 55 0.21 2.46 11.90
CA GLU A 55 0.83 3.77 11.71
C GLU A 55 -0.17 4.83 11.22
N ALA A 56 -1.34 4.43 10.74
CA ALA A 56 -2.35 5.36 10.26
C ALA A 56 -3.00 6.11 11.44
N PRO A 57 -2.96 7.46 11.47
CA PRO A 57 -3.54 8.22 12.58
C PRO A 57 -5.08 8.20 12.58
N ARG A 58 -5.71 7.73 11.50
CA ARG A 58 -7.16 7.72 11.28
C ARG A 58 -7.57 6.53 10.44
N ARG A 59 -8.88 6.33 10.30
CA ARG A 59 -9.43 5.34 9.36
C ARG A 59 -9.03 5.69 7.92
N VAL A 60 -8.39 4.77 7.21
CA VAL A 60 -7.82 5.01 5.87
C VAL A 60 -8.56 4.24 4.78
N GLY A 61 -8.54 4.78 3.56
CA GLY A 61 -9.18 4.14 2.41
C GLY A 61 -8.26 3.11 1.73
N ALA A 62 -8.82 2.32 0.82
CA ALA A 62 -8.05 1.38 0.02
C ALA A 62 -6.95 2.04 -0.85
N ALA A 63 -7.17 3.29 -1.28
CA ALA A 63 -6.18 4.06 -2.05
C ALA A 63 -4.92 4.36 -1.21
N TYR A 64 -5.10 4.80 0.04
CA TYR A 64 -4.01 5.04 0.99
C TYR A 64 -3.15 3.80 1.23
N LEU A 65 -3.80 2.64 1.38
CA LEU A 65 -3.13 1.36 1.58
C LEU A 65 -2.34 0.94 0.33
N ARG A 66 -2.92 1.09 -0.87
CA ARG A 66 -2.22 0.79 -2.13
C ARG A 66 -1.00 1.66 -2.34
N ALA A 67 -1.07 2.94 -1.99
CA ALA A 67 0.07 3.83 -2.10
C ALA A 67 1.27 3.38 -1.24
N ARG A 68 1.02 2.68 -0.12
CA ARG A 68 2.07 2.29 0.85
C ARG A 68 2.52 0.83 0.74
N LEU A 69 1.62 -0.05 0.31
CA LEU A 69 1.88 -1.49 0.17
C LEU A 69 2.18 -1.89 -1.28
N GLY A 70 1.76 -1.06 -2.24
CA GLY A 70 1.79 -1.41 -3.65
C GLY A 70 0.93 -2.62 -4.00
N GLY A 71 1.22 -3.19 -5.16
CA GLY A 71 0.63 -4.43 -5.63
C GLY A 71 -0.81 -4.31 -6.18
N PRO A 72 -1.31 -5.39 -6.78
CA PRO A 72 -2.58 -5.37 -7.47
C PRO A 72 -3.78 -5.35 -6.50
N ARG A 73 -4.89 -4.77 -6.96
CA ARG A 73 -6.12 -4.59 -6.16
C ARG A 73 -6.62 -5.86 -5.48
N TRP A 74 -6.55 -7.00 -6.16
CA TRP A 74 -7.04 -8.28 -5.66
C TRP A 74 -6.24 -8.78 -4.45
N LYS A 75 -4.92 -8.55 -4.41
CA LYS A 75 -4.04 -8.97 -3.30
C LYS A 75 -4.41 -8.26 -2.00
N LEU A 76 -4.58 -6.94 -2.09
CA LEU A 76 -5.03 -6.12 -0.96
C LEU A 76 -6.43 -6.51 -0.49
N LEU A 77 -7.36 -6.76 -1.42
CA LEU A 77 -8.73 -7.18 -1.06
C LEU A 77 -8.76 -8.56 -0.38
N GLY A 78 -7.95 -9.51 -0.86
CA GLY A 78 -7.81 -10.83 -0.23
C GLY A 78 -7.27 -10.73 1.20
N SER A 79 -6.22 -9.94 1.39
CA SER A 79 -5.64 -9.66 2.70
C SER A 79 -6.62 -8.98 3.66
N LEU A 80 -7.27 -7.90 3.22
CA LEU A 80 -8.28 -7.21 4.03
C LEU A 80 -9.44 -8.14 4.42
N ARG A 81 -9.89 -9.02 3.52
CA ARG A 81 -10.92 -10.02 3.85
C ARG A 81 -10.47 -10.96 4.96
N ARG A 82 -9.23 -11.47 4.91
CA ARG A 82 -8.67 -12.32 5.97
C ARG A 82 -8.56 -11.58 7.29
N LEU A 83 -8.00 -10.36 7.28
CA LEU A 83 -7.82 -9.55 8.48
C LEU A 83 -9.14 -9.12 9.13
N ILE A 84 -10.18 -8.85 8.33
CA ILE A 84 -11.53 -8.58 8.84
C ILE A 84 -12.14 -9.85 9.44
N ALA A 85 -12.00 -11.00 8.77
CA ALA A 85 -12.49 -12.28 9.28
C ALA A 85 -11.80 -12.69 10.60
N ALA A 86 -10.50 -12.38 10.73
CA ALA A 86 -9.73 -12.58 11.95
C ALA A 86 -10.03 -11.53 13.05
N GLY A 87 -10.90 -10.55 12.78
CA GLY A 87 -11.24 -9.48 13.72
C GLY A 87 -10.11 -8.47 13.97
N VAL A 88 -9.00 -8.53 13.23
CA VAL A 88 -7.84 -7.65 13.38
C VAL A 88 -8.10 -6.27 12.75
N VAL A 89 -8.90 -6.20 11.69
CA VAL A 89 -9.21 -4.96 10.98
C VAL A 89 -10.72 -4.70 10.99
N GLU A 90 -11.10 -3.48 11.34
CA GLU A 90 -12.46 -3.00 11.19
C GLU A 90 -12.66 -2.31 9.85
N ARG A 91 -13.76 -2.65 9.17
CA ARG A 91 -14.21 -2.01 7.95
C ARG A 91 -15.44 -1.17 8.25
N THR A 92 -15.42 0.10 7.86
CA THR A 92 -16.58 1.00 7.93
C THR A 92 -16.95 1.50 6.53
N GLY A 93 -18.23 1.47 6.19
CA GLY A 93 -18.77 2.00 4.93
C GLY A 93 -18.94 0.94 3.84
N VAL A 94 -20.02 1.08 3.05
CA VAL A 94 -20.53 0.04 2.15
C VAL A 94 -20.07 0.24 0.69
N THR A 95 -19.78 1.49 0.27
CA THR A 95 -19.49 1.87 -1.13
C THR A 95 -18.16 2.64 -1.26
N SER A 96 -18.12 3.77 -1.98
CA SER A 96 -16.89 4.56 -2.26
C SER A 96 -16.24 5.19 -1.02
N GLY A 97 -16.94 5.17 0.12
CA GLY A 97 -16.44 5.64 1.41
C GLY A 97 -15.86 4.55 2.31
N THR A 98 -15.56 3.35 1.80
CA THR A 98 -15.00 2.30 2.67
C THR A 98 -13.67 2.74 3.28
N ARG A 99 -13.65 2.75 4.61
CA ARG A 99 -12.49 3.04 5.46
C ARG A 99 -12.13 1.82 6.29
N TYR A 100 -10.85 1.65 6.56
CA TYR A 100 -10.27 0.57 7.33
C TYR A 100 -9.52 1.15 8.52
N LEU A 101 -9.60 0.48 9.67
CA LEU A 101 -8.87 0.81 10.88
C LEU A 101 -8.35 -0.47 11.51
N LEU A 102 -7.15 -0.42 12.10
CA LEU A 102 -6.68 -1.50 12.94
C LEU A 102 -7.56 -1.60 14.19
N ARG A 103 -8.17 -2.76 14.43
CA ARG A 103 -8.89 -3.02 15.67
C ARG A 103 -7.84 -3.22 16.76
N ARG A 104 -7.76 -2.31 17.73
CA ARG A 104 -7.03 -2.62 18.96
C ARG A 104 -7.87 -3.64 19.72
N ALA A 105 -7.34 -4.84 19.90
CA ALA A 105 -7.84 -5.75 20.91
C ALA A 105 -7.69 -5.04 22.26
N GLY A 106 -8.82 -4.69 22.88
CA GLY A 106 -8.88 -4.20 24.25
C GLY A 106 -8.84 -5.37 25.23
#